data_AF-A0A7K4MQB9-F1
#
_entry.id   AF-A0A7K4MQB9-F1
#
_cell.length_a   1.000
_cell.length_b   1.000
_cell.length_c   1.000
_cell.angle_alpha   90.00
_cell.angle_beta   90.00
_cell.angle_gamma   90.00
#
_symmetry.space_group_name_H-M   'P 1'
#
loop_
_entity.id
_entity.type
_entity.pdbx_description
1 polymer ?
#
loop_
_entity_poly.entity_id
_entity_poly.type
_entity_poly.pdbx_seq_one_letter_code
_entity_poly.pdbx_strand_id
1 'polypeptide(L)'
;MIIHIGDKIEVRPVGGGILRDAIVESISISTTSGDPAGERGAKVEELDLDLKYEGSICYTDITFNDEGDETGDSRWAYFAQIVKPEGKNKKQWWEDNILYGKDSPLMKGKK
;
A
#
# COMPACT_ATOMS: atom_id res chain seq x y z
N MET A 1 3.96 4.64 10.40
CA MET A 1 2.85 3.83 9.85
C MET A 1 3.60 2.75 9.14
N ILE A 2 3.45 1.53 9.61
CA ILE A 2 4.19 0.41 9.05
C ILE A 2 3.36 -0.12 7.88
N ILE A 3 3.96 -0.23 6.70
CA ILE A 3 3.35 -0.82 5.52
C ILE A 3 4.09 -2.12 5.19
N HIS A 4 3.34 -3.12 4.72
CA HIS A 4 3.88 -4.40 4.27
C HIS A 4 3.46 -4.66 2.82
N ILE A 5 4.20 -5.54 2.15
CA ILE A 5 3.75 -6.10 0.87
C ILE A 5 2.43 -6.85 1.09
N GLY A 6 1.44 -6.55 0.25
CA GLY A 6 0.07 -7.05 0.33
C GLY A 6 -0.89 -6.13 1.09
N ASP A 7 -0.39 -5.10 1.77
CA ASP A 7 -1.27 -4.15 2.46
C ASP A 7 -2.03 -3.29 1.44
N LYS A 8 -3.33 -3.09 1.70
CA LYS A 8 -4.15 -2.10 1.00
C LYS A 8 -3.92 -0.74 1.62
N ILE A 9 -3.56 0.24 0.81
CA ILE A 9 -3.28 1.62 1.22
C ILE A 9 -3.98 2.60 0.29
N GLU A 10 -4.03 3.86 0.69
CA GLU A 10 -4.51 4.94 -0.17
C GLU A 10 -3.32 5.75 -0.71
N VAL A 11 -3.27 5.92 -2.03
CA VAL A 11 -2.24 6.70 -2.72
C VAL A 11 -2.86 7.95 -3.32
N ARG A 12 -2.30 9.11 -2.98
CA ARG A 12 -2.67 10.38 -3.61
C ARG A 12 -1.80 10.64 -4.84
N PRO A 13 -2.37 10.72 -6.06
CA PRO A 13 -1.60 11.03 -7.25
C PRO A 13 -1.08 12.48 -7.22
N VAL A 14 0.11 12.69 -7.79
CA VAL A 14 0.70 14.02 -7.97
C VAL A 14 -0.20 14.83 -8.90
N GLY A 15 -0.62 16.03 -8.48
CA GLY A 15 -1.50 16.92 -9.27
C GLY A 15 -2.94 17.04 -8.77
N GLY A 16 -3.30 16.42 -7.63
CA GLY A 16 -4.57 16.69 -6.95
C GLY A 16 -5.77 15.88 -7.46
N GLY A 17 -5.55 14.63 -7.87
CA GLY A 17 -6.60 13.70 -8.27
C GLY A 17 -7.31 12.98 -7.12
N ILE A 18 -8.23 12.09 -7.47
CA ILE A 18 -8.93 11.19 -6.56
C ILE A 18 -7.91 10.26 -5.87
N LEU A 19 -8.12 9.98 -4.58
CA LEU A 19 -7.35 8.99 -3.83
C LEU A 19 -7.55 7.61 -4.46
N ARG A 20 -6.46 6.85 -4.56
CA ARG A 20 -6.46 5.55 -5.19
C ARG A 20 -6.26 4.46 -4.16
N ASP A 21 -7.14 3.48 -4.17
CA ASP A 21 -6.95 2.26 -3.41
C ASP A 21 -5.88 1.41 -4.11
N ALA A 22 -4.90 0.99 -3.34
CA ALA A 22 -3.66 0.44 -3.84
C ALA A 22 -3.22 -0.75 -2.99
N ILE A 23 -2.96 -1.90 -3.61
CA ILE A 23 -2.34 -3.05 -2.92
C ILE A 23 -0.83 -2.96 -3.11
N VAL A 24 -0.05 -2.86 -2.04
CA VAL A 24 1.41 -2.79 -2.13
C VAL A 24 1.98 -4.09 -2.69
N GLU A 25 2.70 -4.03 -3.80
CA GLU A 25 3.38 -5.20 -4.40
C GLU A 25 4.85 -5.27 -4.03
N SER A 26 5.51 -4.11 -3.90
CA SER A 26 6.90 -4.05 -3.47
C SER A 26 7.24 -2.70 -2.86
N ILE A 27 8.21 -2.69 -1.96
CA ILE A 27 8.69 -1.48 -1.28
C ILE A 27 10.19 -1.34 -1.56
N SER A 28 10.59 -0.18 -2.07
CA SER A 28 11.98 0.11 -2.42
C SER A 28 12.46 1.39 -1.72
N ILE A 29 13.48 1.26 -0.88
CA ILE A 29 14.04 2.37 -0.09
C ILE A 29 15.26 2.94 -0.81
N SER A 30 15.27 4.25 -1.02
CA SER A 30 16.43 4.97 -1.51
C SER A 30 17.60 4.86 -0.53
N THR A 31 18.73 4.36 -1.04
CA THR A 31 20.00 4.27 -0.29
C THR A 31 21.02 5.32 -0.73
N THR A 32 20.71 6.09 -1.77
CA THR A 32 21.61 7.10 -2.34
C THR A 32 20.85 8.36 -2.73
N SER A 33 21.42 9.53 -2.43
CA SER A 33 20.82 10.84 -2.67
C SER A 33 20.56 11.20 -4.14
N GLY A 34 21.03 10.38 -5.09
CA GLY A 34 20.74 10.52 -6.53
C GLY A 34 19.58 9.66 -7.02
N ASP A 35 18.96 8.86 -6.16
CA ASP A 35 17.90 7.91 -6.51
C ASP A 35 16.71 8.06 -5.54
N PRO A 36 15.94 9.17 -5.63
CA PRO A 36 14.82 9.41 -4.71
C PRO A 36 13.69 8.37 -4.85
N ALA A 37 13.63 7.63 -5.96
CA ALA A 37 12.68 6.53 -6.15
C ALA A 37 13.14 5.22 -5.49
N GLY A 38 14.44 5.07 -5.23
CA GLY A 38 14.99 3.84 -4.68
C GLY A 38 14.99 2.67 -5.68
N GLU A 39 15.02 2.94 -7.00
CA GLU A 39 15.10 1.89 -8.02
C GLU A 39 16.38 1.05 -7.89
N ARG A 40 17.47 1.66 -7.43
CA ARG A 40 18.75 1.01 -7.10
C ARG A 40 18.88 0.72 -5.59
N GLY A 41 17.81 0.99 -4.87
CA GLY A 41 17.70 0.92 -3.43
C GLY A 41 17.53 -0.49 -2.88
N ALA A 42 17.34 -0.56 -1.56
CA ALA A 42 17.04 -1.82 -0.89
C ALA A 42 15.55 -2.14 -1.02
N LYS A 43 15.23 -3.36 -1.47
CA LYS A 43 13.87 -3.88 -1.43
C LYS A 43 13.59 -4.48 -0.07
N VAL A 44 12.46 -4.13 0.51
CA VAL A 44 12.04 -4.59 1.84
C VAL A 44 10.62 -5.15 1.77
N GLU A 45 10.29 -6.05 2.70
CA GLU A 45 8.94 -6.59 2.84
C GLU A 45 8.05 -5.70 3.70
N GLU A 46 8.67 -4.91 4.59
CA GLU A 46 8.00 -3.99 5.51
C GLU A 46 8.78 -2.68 5.64
N LEU A 47 8.07 -1.57 5.85
CA LEU A 47 8.67 -0.25 6.07
C LEU A 47 7.84 0.59 7.03
N ASP A 48 8.50 1.18 8.02
CA ASP A 48 7.89 2.24 8.82
C ASP A 48 8.04 3.60 8.16
N LEU A 49 6.92 4.14 7.65
CA LEU A 49 6.83 5.47 7.06
C LEU A 49 7.14 6.60 8.05
N ASP A 50 7.11 6.36 9.37
CA ASP A 50 7.52 7.37 10.36
C ASP A 50 9.05 7.55 10.42
N LEU A 51 9.83 6.63 9.84
CA LEU A 51 11.29 6.77 9.69
C LEU A 51 11.69 7.80 8.62
N LYS A 52 10.73 8.29 7.82
CA LYS A 52 10.94 9.31 6.78
C LYS A 52 12.04 8.95 5.77
N TYR A 53 12.17 7.66 5.47
CA TYR A 53 13.02 7.24 4.36
C TYR A 53 12.46 7.77 3.04
N GLU A 54 13.35 8.01 2.09
CA GLU A 54 12.99 8.30 0.71
C GLU A 54 12.88 6.99 -0.06
N GLY A 55 12.02 6.96 -1.08
CA GLY A 55 11.80 5.76 -1.88
C GLY A 55 10.40 5.69 -2.44
N SER A 56 10.08 4.53 -3.00
CA SER A 56 8.83 4.27 -3.70
C SER A 56 8.27 2.90 -3.37
N ILE A 57 6.97 2.78 -3.63
CA ILE A 57 6.27 1.52 -3.69
C ILE A 57 5.84 1.24 -5.12
N CYS A 58 5.82 -0.04 -5.49
CA CYS A 58 4.95 -0.50 -6.57
C CYS A 58 3.66 -1.03 -5.94
N TYR A 59 2.53 -0.77 -6.59
CA TYR A 59 1.23 -1.17 -6.10
C TYR A 59 0.28 -1.48 -7.25
N THR A 60 -0.68 -2.35 -7.00
CA THR A 60 -1.79 -2.62 -7.92
C THR A 60 -2.91 -1.63 -7.65
N ASP A 61 -3.30 -0.86 -8.66
CA ASP A 61 -4.42 0.07 -8.57
C ASP A 61 -5.75 -0.71 -8.62
N ILE A 62 -6.49 -0.66 -7.51
CA ILE A 62 -7.79 -1.34 -7.36
C ILE A 62 -8.94 -0.34 -7.16
N THR A 63 -8.72 0.95 -7.45
CA THR A 63 -9.65 2.05 -7.14
C THR A 63 -11.04 1.87 -7.76
N PHE A 64 -11.10 1.29 -8.95
CA PHE A 64 -12.34 1.11 -9.72
C PHE A 64 -12.76 -0.35 -9.83
N ASN A 65 -12.10 -1.22 -9.07
CA ASN A 65 -12.35 -2.65 -9.11
C ASN A 65 -13.62 -3.00 -8.32
N ASP A 66 -14.31 -4.04 -8.77
CA ASP A 66 -15.41 -4.63 -8.00
C ASP A 66 -14.89 -5.20 -6.67
N GLU A 67 -15.77 -5.27 -5.66
CA GLU A 67 -15.42 -5.77 -4.33
C GLU A 67 -14.86 -7.20 -4.41
N GLY A 68 -13.57 -7.35 -4.11
CA GLY A 68 -12.85 -8.63 -4.18
C GLY A 68 -12.02 -8.85 -5.46
N ASP A 69 -11.99 -7.89 -6.38
CA ASP A 69 -11.11 -7.94 -7.55
C ASP A 69 -9.78 -7.22 -7.26
N GLU A 70 -8.73 -8.03 -7.10
CA GLU A 70 -7.37 -7.59 -6.79
C GLU A 70 -6.52 -7.45 -8.06
N THR A 71 -7.14 -7.45 -9.24
CA THR A 71 -6.47 -7.35 -10.55
C THR A 71 -6.53 -5.93 -11.08
N GLY A 72 -5.38 -5.30 -11.29
CA GLY A 72 -5.33 -3.91 -11.70
C GLY A 72 -4.03 -3.58 -12.42
N ASP A 73 -3.91 -2.32 -12.83
CA ASP A 73 -2.65 -1.83 -13.39
C ASP A 73 -1.62 -1.71 -12.26
N SER A 74 -0.47 -2.37 -12.42
CA SER A 74 0.70 -2.10 -11.60
C SER A 74 1.17 -0.67 -11.84
N ARG A 75 1.21 0.11 -10.78
CA ARG A 75 1.66 1.51 -10.74
C ARG A 75 2.73 1.65 -9.67
N TRP A 76 3.32 2.83 -9.60
CA TRP A 76 4.28 3.16 -8.57
C TRP A 76 4.00 4.54 -8.00
N ALA A 77 4.38 4.75 -6.74
CA ALA A 77 4.24 6.03 -6.06
C ALA A 77 5.34 6.21 -5.01
N TYR A 78 5.68 7.46 -4.73
CA TYR A 78 6.60 7.78 -3.64
C TYR A 78 5.94 7.57 -2.28
N PHE A 79 6.74 7.30 -1.24
CA PHE A 79 6.24 7.22 0.14
C PHE A 79 5.49 8.48 0.58
N ALA A 80 5.88 9.65 0.08
CA ALA A 80 5.21 10.93 0.35
C ALA A 80 3.78 11.01 -0.23
N GLN A 81 3.43 10.16 -1.19
CA GLN A 81 2.09 10.09 -1.78
C GLN A 81 1.16 9.15 -1.03
N ILE A 82 1.69 8.32 -0.13
CA ILE A 82 0.90 7.41 0.68
C ILE A 82 0.16 8.25 1.72
N VAL A 83 -1.17 8.22 1.65
CA VAL A 83 -2.01 8.92 2.60
C VAL A 83 -2.27 7.96 3.76
N LYS A 84 -1.88 8.38 4.97
CA LYS A 84 -2.37 7.73 6.18
C LYS A 84 -3.90 7.93 6.18
N PRO A 85 -4.73 6.89 6.36
CA PRO A 85 -6.16 7.07 6.50
C PRO A 85 -6.44 7.91 7.75
N GLU A 86 -6.57 9.23 7.58
CA GLU A 86 -6.91 10.18 8.63
C GLU A 86 -8.42 10.09 8.84
N GLY A 87 -8.89 9.16 9.69
CA GLY A 87 -10.26 9.27 10.17
C GLY A 87 -11.04 8.02 10.58
N LYS A 88 -10.51 6.79 10.55
CA LYS A 88 -11.24 5.65 11.15
C LYS A 88 -10.31 4.79 11.98
N ASN A 89 -10.73 4.55 13.23
CA ASN A 89 -10.16 3.65 14.24
C ASN A 89 -9.03 2.76 13.69
N LYS A 90 -7.77 3.10 14.02
CA LYS A 90 -6.57 2.34 13.62
C LYS A 90 -6.80 0.84 13.71
N LYS A 91 -7.39 0.35 14.80
CA LYS A 91 -7.64 -1.07 15.03
C LYS A 91 -8.56 -1.74 13.99
N GLN A 92 -9.63 -1.07 13.56
CA GLN A 92 -10.59 -1.63 12.61
C GLN A 92 -9.99 -1.71 11.20
N TRP A 93 -9.22 -0.71 10.78
CA TRP A 93 -8.59 -0.72 9.45
C TRP A 93 -7.48 -1.78 9.35
N TRP A 94 -6.70 -1.99 10.42
CA TRP A 94 -5.74 -3.10 10.50
C TRP A 94 -6.44 -4.47 10.57
N GLU A 95 -7.55 -4.60 11.32
CA GLU A 95 -8.31 -5.87 11.40
C GLU A 95 -9.02 -6.20 10.09
N ASP A 96 -9.55 -5.22 9.34
CA ASP A 96 -10.16 -5.47 8.03
C ASP A 96 -9.13 -5.79 6.93
N ASN A 97 -7.92 -5.20 6.97
CA ASN A 97 -6.92 -5.37 5.90
C ASN A 97 -5.87 -6.47 6.16
N ILE A 98 -5.52 -6.78 7.42
CA ILE A 98 -4.64 -7.92 7.76
C ILE A 98 -5.40 -9.25 7.74
N LEU A 99 -6.72 -9.25 7.99
CA LEU A 99 -7.53 -10.48 8.05
C LEU A 99 -7.89 -11.04 6.66
N TYR A 100 -7.61 -10.32 5.57
CA TYR A 100 -7.69 -10.89 4.22
C TYR A 100 -6.59 -11.94 3.94
N GLY A 101 -5.58 -12.04 4.81
CA GLY A 101 -4.51 -13.03 4.71
C GLY A 101 -4.59 -14.23 5.65
N LYS A 102 -5.53 -14.28 6.63
CA LYS A 102 -5.54 -15.44 7.56
C LYS A 102 -6.85 -15.90 8.19
N ASP A 103 -7.96 -15.15 8.17
CA ASP A 103 -9.24 -15.63 8.73
C ASP A 103 -10.46 -14.84 8.17
N SER A 104 -10.59 -14.75 6.85
CA SER A 104 -11.75 -14.09 6.24
C SER A 104 -13.07 -14.81 6.60
N PRO A 105 -14.10 -14.10 7.10
CA PRO A 105 -15.44 -14.67 7.35
C PRO A 105 -16.09 -15.24 6.08
N LEU A 106 -15.60 -14.87 4.89
CA LEU A 106 -16.08 -15.36 3.60
C LEU A 106 -15.65 -16.81 3.30
N MET A 107 -14.76 -17.41 4.10
CA MET A 107 -14.47 -18.86 4.03
C MET A 107 -15.41 -19.72 4.88
N LYS A 108 -16.23 -19.14 5.78
CA LYS A 108 -17.31 -19.87 6.48
C LYS A 108 -18.57 -19.95 5.61
N GLY A 109 -18.44 -20.57 4.45
CA GLY A 109 -19.50 -20.53 3.46
C GLY A 109 -19.40 -21.56 2.34
N LYS A 110 -18.78 -22.72 2.56
CA LYS A 110 -19.04 -23.88 1.71
C LYS A 110 -19.44 -25.07 2.58
N LYS A 111 -20.74 -25.34 2.56
CA LYS A 111 -21.36 -26.60 3.00
C LYS A 111 -20.73 -27.79 2.29
#